data_AF-A0A359HM36-F1
#
_entry.id   AF-A0A359HM36-F1
#
_cell.length_a   1.000
_cell.length_b   1.000
_cell.length_c   1.000
_cell.angle_alpha   90.00
_cell.angle_beta   90.00
_cell.angle_gamma   90.00
#
_symmetry.space_group_name_H-M   'P 1'
#
loop_
_entity.id
_entity.type
_entity.pdbx_description
1 polymer ?
#
loop_
_entity_poly.entity_id
_entity_poly.type
_entity_poly.pdbx_seq_one_letter_code
_entity_poly.pdbx_strand_id
1 'polypeptide(L)'
;MKLTPAEQTLLAGAEGRAAQKALEILAALGKIYGAERLIPVTSVQVSGVSYANLGEAGLQWLAEMAAGGGKARVLTTLNPAGMDIENWQALGISAEFAANQTRVLEAFARMGVVTTASCTPYLIGNLPHFGEHIAWAESSAVCYANSVLGARSNREGGPSALAAALTGLTPEYGYHLDENRQPSVMVELAGALVENSDFGAFGKALGERLESADLGRVPLILGIDSASVENLKSFCASLATYGGVALFHMEGITPEAGQVSPPRQRIKISVAEIQLARESLSDAPSPEIDFVSLGCPHLSIKEIARIAELLVGKTVTKEFWITTARPTKQIADRMGYTAVIEAAGAKFAADTCCVVAPIQGRFAALATDSAKACYYAYSKNKFKTVLLPFDEVVKVSCE
;
A
#
# COMPACT_ATOMS: atom_id res chain seq x y z
N MET A 1 9.05 -3.81 -28.63
CA MET A 1 9.90 -2.88 -27.86
C MET A 1 11.03 -2.30 -28.70
N LYS A 2 10.92 -1.02 -29.04
CA LYS A 2 11.92 -0.18 -29.71
C LYS A 2 12.63 0.64 -28.64
N LEU A 3 13.95 0.62 -28.64
CA LEU A 3 14.76 1.42 -27.72
C LEU A 3 15.34 2.63 -28.45
N THR A 4 15.30 3.80 -27.81
CA THR A 4 15.94 5.02 -28.32
C THR A 4 17.47 4.88 -28.31
N PRO A 5 18.23 5.70 -29.06
CA PRO A 5 19.70 5.66 -29.00
C PRO A 5 20.26 5.88 -27.59
N ALA A 6 19.61 6.72 -26.77
CA ALA A 6 19.99 6.95 -25.37
C ALA A 6 19.77 5.67 -24.53
N GLU A 7 18.63 5.01 -24.68
CA GLU A 7 18.36 3.73 -24.01
C GLU A 7 19.33 2.62 -24.48
N GLN A 8 19.65 2.55 -25.76
CA GLN A 8 20.65 1.58 -26.26
C GLN A 8 22.04 1.84 -25.65
N THR A 9 22.40 3.10 -25.47
CA THR A 9 23.65 3.51 -24.81
C THR A 9 23.66 3.10 -23.34
N LEU A 10 22.53 3.28 -22.65
CA LEU A 10 22.34 2.81 -21.27
C LEU A 10 22.47 1.28 -21.17
N LEU A 11 21.87 0.55 -22.12
CA LEU A 11 21.92 -0.92 -22.19
C LEU A 11 23.33 -1.44 -22.50
N ALA A 12 24.14 -0.64 -23.19
CA ALA A 12 25.56 -0.93 -23.45
C ALA A 12 26.46 -0.68 -22.24
N GLY A 13 25.93 -0.14 -21.12
CA GLY A 13 26.67 0.05 -19.87
C GLY A 13 27.38 1.39 -19.71
N ALA A 14 27.07 2.38 -20.57
CA ALA A 14 27.72 3.69 -20.53
C ALA A 14 27.53 4.46 -19.21
N GLU A 15 26.46 4.18 -18.46
CA GLU A 15 26.16 4.83 -17.18
C GLU A 15 26.28 3.88 -15.98
N GLY A 16 27.10 2.85 -16.10
CA GLY A 16 27.41 1.91 -15.03
C GLY A 16 26.52 0.67 -14.99
N ARG A 17 26.99 -0.33 -14.25
CA ARG A 17 26.42 -1.69 -14.23
C ARG A 17 24.99 -1.71 -13.68
N ALA A 18 24.68 -0.88 -12.70
CA ALA A 18 23.35 -0.83 -12.10
C ALA A 18 22.29 -0.31 -13.09
N ALA A 19 22.59 0.77 -13.80
CA ALA A 19 21.67 1.34 -14.78
C ALA A 19 21.51 0.43 -16.01
N GLN A 20 22.59 -0.23 -16.44
CA GLN A 20 22.53 -1.30 -17.44
C GLN A 20 21.59 -2.42 -17.02
N LYS A 21 21.79 -2.97 -15.81
CA LYS A 21 20.98 -4.07 -15.31
C LYS A 21 19.51 -3.68 -15.14
N ALA A 22 19.27 -2.46 -14.68
CA ALA A 22 17.92 -1.91 -14.59
C ALA A 22 17.25 -1.86 -15.96
N LEU A 23 17.93 -1.36 -16.99
CA LEU A 23 17.36 -1.32 -18.32
C LEU A 23 17.15 -2.71 -18.93
N GLU A 24 18.03 -3.68 -18.67
CA GLU A 24 17.81 -5.09 -19.05
C GLU A 24 16.50 -5.64 -18.48
N ILE A 25 16.23 -5.37 -17.20
CA ILE A 25 14.99 -5.81 -16.52
C ILE A 25 13.77 -5.19 -17.20
N LEU A 26 13.76 -3.86 -17.36
CA LEU A 26 12.63 -3.16 -18.00
C LEU A 26 12.47 -3.59 -19.45
N ALA A 27 13.57 -3.81 -20.17
CA ALA A 27 13.55 -4.28 -21.54
C ALA A 27 12.95 -5.70 -21.66
N ALA A 28 13.31 -6.60 -20.75
CA ALA A 28 12.74 -7.94 -20.70
C ALA A 28 11.23 -7.89 -20.39
N LEU A 29 10.82 -7.10 -19.39
CA LEU A 29 9.41 -6.92 -19.03
C LEU A 29 8.61 -6.30 -20.18
N GLY A 30 9.15 -5.27 -20.83
CA GLY A 30 8.52 -4.65 -22.00
C GLY A 30 8.32 -5.64 -23.14
N LYS A 31 9.26 -6.57 -23.37
CA LYS A 31 9.06 -7.65 -24.35
C LYS A 31 7.99 -8.65 -23.91
N ILE A 32 7.98 -9.05 -22.63
CA ILE A 32 7.01 -10.01 -22.08
C ILE A 32 5.58 -9.46 -22.18
N TYR A 33 5.37 -8.19 -21.87
CA TYR A 33 4.06 -7.56 -21.87
C TYR A 33 3.70 -6.88 -23.21
N GLY A 34 4.54 -7.03 -24.25
CA GLY A 34 4.27 -6.49 -25.58
C GLY A 34 4.36 -4.97 -25.69
N ALA A 35 5.05 -4.28 -24.77
CA ALA A 35 5.26 -2.84 -24.83
C ALA A 35 6.00 -2.43 -26.11
N GLU A 36 5.49 -1.38 -26.79
CA GLU A 36 6.14 -0.86 -27.99
C GLU A 36 7.42 -0.10 -27.64
N ARG A 37 7.44 0.65 -26.53
CA ARG A 37 8.53 1.53 -26.10
C ARG A 37 8.61 1.63 -24.59
N LEU A 38 9.67 2.29 -24.11
CA LEU A 38 9.75 2.79 -22.74
C LEU A 38 9.24 4.23 -22.69
N ILE A 39 8.71 4.65 -21.55
CA ILE A 39 8.22 6.01 -21.30
C ILE A 39 8.82 6.55 -20.00
N PRO A 40 9.01 7.88 -19.88
CA PRO A 40 9.48 8.48 -18.64
C PRO A 40 8.45 8.34 -17.52
N VAL A 41 8.95 8.23 -16.29
CA VAL A 41 8.11 8.28 -15.08
C VAL A 41 8.45 9.51 -14.23
N THR A 42 7.45 10.09 -13.55
CA THR A 42 7.66 11.26 -12.67
C THR A 42 8.04 10.85 -11.25
N SER A 43 7.59 9.68 -10.78
CA SER A 43 7.95 9.14 -9.48
C SER A 43 7.90 7.61 -9.41
N VAL A 44 8.56 7.08 -8.37
CA VAL A 44 8.67 5.65 -8.09
C VAL A 44 8.38 5.34 -6.63
N GLN A 45 7.76 4.19 -6.38
CA GLN A 45 7.63 3.62 -5.05
C GLN A 45 8.06 2.16 -5.07
N VAL A 46 9.13 1.83 -4.33
CA VAL A 46 9.76 0.50 -4.34
C VAL A 46 9.21 -0.34 -3.19
N SER A 47 8.77 -1.56 -3.51
CA SER A 47 8.36 -2.57 -2.52
C SER A 47 9.48 -3.57 -2.22
N GLY A 48 9.24 -4.51 -1.32
CA GLY A 48 10.27 -5.46 -0.89
C GLY A 48 11.35 -4.77 -0.05
N VAL A 49 10.93 -3.97 0.94
CA VAL A 49 11.85 -3.21 1.82
C VAL A 49 12.08 -3.94 3.14
N SER A 50 11.10 -4.70 3.61
CA SER A 50 11.25 -5.54 4.80
C SER A 50 12.29 -6.64 4.57
N TYR A 51 13.29 -6.72 5.45
CA TYR A 51 14.29 -7.80 5.44
C TYR A 51 13.63 -9.18 5.59
N ALA A 52 12.48 -9.26 6.28
CA ALA A 52 11.71 -10.50 6.40
C ALA A 52 11.25 -11.05 5.04
N ASN A 53 11.04 -10.17 4.06
CA ASN A 53 10.62 -10.55 2.72
C ASN A 53 11.82 -10.68 1.76
N LEU A 54 12.84 -9.82 1.90
CA LEU A 54 14.03 -9.81 1.04
C LEU A 54 14.98 -10.98 1.29
N GLY A 55 15.22 -11.27 2.58
CA GLY A 55 16.33 -12.11 3.02
C GLY A 55 17.70 -11.58 2.57
N GLU A 56 18.74 -12.37 2.84
CA GLU A 56 20.12 -12.00 2.50
C GLU A 56 20.34 -11.88 0.98
N ALA A 57 19.67 -12.71 0.16
CA ALA A 57 19.79 -12.65 -1.30
C ALA A 57 19.27 -11.32 -1.87
N GLY A 58 18.12 -10.85 -1.39
CA GLY A 58 17.58 -9.55 -1.78
C GLY A 58 18.48 -8.39 -1.32
N LEU A 59 19.02 -8.48 -0.11
CA LEU A 59 19.98 -7.49 0.41
C LEU A 59 21.28 -7.45 -0.41
N GLN A 60 21.84 -8.61 -0.77
CA GLN A 60 23.04 -8.69 -1.62
C GLN A 60 22.79 -8.05 -2.98
N TRP A 61 21.64 -8.34 -3.60
CA TRP A 61 21.28 -7.72 -4.87
C TRP A 61 21.17 -6.19 -4.76
N LEU A 62 20.54 -5.66 -3.71
CA LEU A 62 20.48 -4.21 -3.46
C LEU A 62 21.88 -3.60 -3.26
N ALA A 63 22.74 -4.29 -2.52
CA ALA A 63 24.12 -3.86 -2.29
C ALA A 63 24.94 -3.83 -3.60
N GLU A 64 24.75 -4.82 -4.48
CA GLU A 64 25.35 -4.87 -5.82
C GLU A 64 24.85 -3.74 -6.71
N MET A 65 23.54 -3.45 -6.71
CA MET A 65 22.98 -2.32 -7.47
C MET A 65 23.55 -0.99 -6.96
N ALA A 66 23.68 -0.80 -5.64
CA ALA A 66 24.30 0.39 -5.06
C ALA A 66 25.81 0.48 -5.38
N ALA A 67 26.55 -0.62 -5.31
CA ALA A 67 27.98 -0.68 -5.64
C ALA A 67 28.24 -0.51 -7.15
N GLY A 68 27.31 -0.94 -8.00
CA GLY A 68 27.33 -0.78 -9.45
C GLY A 68 27.00 0.63 -9.94
N GLY A 69 26.96 1.62 -9.03
CA GLY A 69 26.74 3.03 -9.37
C GLY A 69 25.26 3.44 -9.43
N GLY A 70 24.33 2.63 -8.91
CA GLY A 70 22.91 2.93 -8.95
C GLY A 70 22.59 4.28 -8.31
N LYS A 71 21.88 5.14 -9.04
CA LYS A 71 21.31 6.41 -8.56
C LYS A 71 19.89 6.56 -9.09
N ALA A 72 18.95 6.82 -8.19
CA ALA A 72 17.59 7.16 -8.54
C ALA A 72 17.59 8.47 -9.35
N ARG A 73 16.93 8.46 -10.51
CA ARG A 73 16.84 9.61 -11.43
C ARG A 73 15.59 10.46 -11.20
N VAL A 74 14.63 9.93 -10.44
CA VAL A 74 13.33 10.53 -10.15
C VAL A 74 12.99 10.35 -8.67
N LEU A 75 12.01 11.09 -8.16
CA LEU A 75 11.57 10.95 -6.77
C LEU A 75 11.22 9.48 -6.48
N THR A 76 11.96 8.87 -5.58
CA THR A 76 11.81 7.45 -5.24
C THR A 76 11.60 7.31 -3.75
N THR A 77 10.51 6.63 -3.38
CA THR A 77 10.11 6.35 -1.99
C THR A 77 10.01 4.84 -1.74
N LEU A 78 9.90 4.45 -0.48
CA LEU A 78 9.89 3.05 -0.06
C LEU A 78 8.52 2.66 0.48
N ASN A 79 8.11 1.41 0.22
CA ASN A 79 7.05 0.73 0.97
C ASN A 79 7.53 0.44 2.42
N PRO A 80 6.65 0.17 3.41
CA PRO A 80 7.04 0.02 4.80
C PRO A 80 8.19 -0.98 5.03
N ALA A 81 9.10 -0.60 5.92
CA ALA A 81 10.21 -1.42 6.37
C ALA A 81 9.71 -2.51 7.34
N GLY A 82 10.53 -3.53 7.58
CA GLY A 82 10.21 -4.62 8.51
C GLY A 82 10.17 -4.23 9.98
N MET A 83 10.45 -2.98 10.32
CA MET A 83 10.46 -2.49 11.70
C MET A 83 10.32 -0.97 11.74
N ASP A 84 10.01 -0.44 12.92
CA ASP A 84 10.17 0.99 13.15
C ASP A 84 11.65 1.37 13.09
N ILE A 85 12.00 2.26 12.15
CA ILE A 85 13.41 2.58 11.83
C ILE A 85 14.16 3.12 13.06
N GLU A 86 13.48 3.82 13.95
CA GLU A 86 14.09 4.48 15.11
C GLU A 86 13.76 3.79 16.44
N ASN A 87 12.59 3.15 16.56
CA ASN A 87 12.05 2.63 17.83
C ASN A 87 11.65 1.14 17.78
N TRP A 88 12.35 0.34 16.97
CA TRP A 88 12.06 -1.09 16.81
C TRP A 88 12.11 -1.89 18.13
N GLN A 89 12.88 -1.44 19.13
CA GLN A 89 12.99 -2.07 20.44
C GLN A 89 11.65 -2.07 21.18
N ALA A 90 10.89 -0.96 21.13
CA ALA A 90 9.59 -0.85 21.79
C ALA A 90 8.57 -1.85 21.21
N LEU A 91 8.75 -2.20 19.93
CA LEU A 91 7.95 -3.21 19.22
C LEU A 91 8.48 -4.64 19.42
N GLY A 92 9.53 -4.85 20.21
CA GLY A 92 10.10 -6.18 20.49
C GLY A 92 10.76 -6.83 19.27
N ILE A 93 11.30 -6.04 18.34
CA ILE A 93 12.09 -6.55 17.21
C ILE A 93 13.50 -6.90 17.71
N SER A 94 14.12 -7.95 17.17
CA SER A 94 15.47 -8.36 17.57
C SER A 94 16.55 -7.43 17.00
N ALA A 95 17.65 -7.25 17.74
CA ALA A 95 18.79 -6.46 17.27
C ALA A 95 19.41 -7.03 15.99
N GLU A 96 19.40 -8.36 15.81
CA GLU A 96 19.87 -9.02 14.59
C GLU A 96 19.01 -8.65 13.37
N PHE A 97 17.69 -8.72 13.51
CA PHE A 97 16.78 -8.31 12.44
C PHE A 97 16.96 -6.82 12.13
N ALA A 98 17.10 -6.00 13.17
CA ALA A 98 17.29 -4.57 13.02
C ALA A 98 18.57 -4.21 12.26
N ALA A 99 19.69 -4.86 12.59
CA ALA A 99 20.94 -4.66 11.87
C ALA A 99 20.81 -4.96 10.36
N ASN A 100 20.14 -6.06 10.02
CA ASN A 100 19.92 -6.43 8.62
C ASN A 100 18.93 -5.49 7.90
N GLN A 101 17.87 -5.06 8.59
CA GLN A 101 16.95 -4.07 8.05
C GLN A 101 17.63 -2.71 7.81
N THR A 102 18.57 -2.31 8.67
CA THR A 102 19.39 -1.10 8.48
C THR A 102 20.28 -1.24 7.24
N ARG A 103 20.94 -2.39 7.03
CA ARG A 103 21.73 -2.65 5.80
C ARG A 103 20.88 -2.48 4.53
N VAL A 104 19.61 -2.91 4.55
CA VAL A 104 18.67 -2.69 3.44
C VAL A 104 18.43 -1.20 3.18
N LEU A 105 18.11 -0.44 4.24
CA LEU A 105 17.84 0.99 4.13
C LEU A 105 19.07 1.77 3.68
N GLU A 106 20.27 1.41 4.14
CA GLU A 106 21.54 2.00 3.72
C GLU A 106 21.81 1.74 2.23
N ALA A 107 21.49 0.55 1.70
CA ALA A 107 21.62 0.27 0.27
C ALA A 107 20.72 1.19 -0.57
N PHE A 108 19.47 1.38 -0.15
CA PHE A 108 18.56 2.34 -0.79
C PHE A 108 19.06 3.79 -0.66
N ALA A 109 19.51 4.21 0.52
CA ALA A 109 20.05 5.55 0.75
C ALA A 109 21.26 5.86 -0.14
N ARG A 110 22.18 4.89 -0.32
CA ARG A 110 23.33 5.01 -1.23
C ARG A 110 22.91 5.23 -2.68
N MET A 111 21.74 4.73 -3.07
CA MET A 111 21.15 4.96 -4.39
C MET A 111 20.35 6.26 -4.48
N GLY A 112 20.30 7.09 -3.43
CA GLY A 112 19.56 8.35 -3.43
C GLY A 112 18.04 8.19 -3.26
N VAL A 113 17.59 7.05 -2.74
CA VAL A 113 16.18 6.81 -2.43
C VAL A 113 15.83 7.43 -1.08
N VAL A 114 14.65 8.04 -0.98
CA VAL A 114 14.12 8.57 0.28
C VAL A 114 13.79 7.41 1.21
N THR A 115 14.47 7.31 2.35
CA THR A 115 14.37 6.16 3.27
C THR A 115 13.20 6.22 4.25
N THR A 116 12.35 7.24 4.16
CA THR A 116 11.02 7.20 4.79
C THR A 116 10.17 6.15 4.09
N ALA A 117 9.59 5.24 4.86
CA ALA A 117 8.91 4.06 4.32
C ALA A 117 7.40 4.12 4.60
N SER A 118 6.59 4.10 3.54
CA SER A 118 5.13 4.16 3.69
C SER A 118 4.39 3.46 2.55
N CYS A 119 3.29 2.80 2.90
CA CYS A 119 2.35 2.25 1.92
C CYS A 119 1.38 3.33 1.39
N THR A 120 1.43 4.54 1.96
CA THR A 120 0.67 5.73 1.54
C THR A 120 1.62 6.85 1.09
N PRO A 121 2.42 6.65 0.03
CA PRO A 121 3.42 7.63 -0.42
C PRO A 121 2.82 9.03 -0.71
N TYR A 122 1.56 9.06 -1.14
CA TYR A 122 0.78 10.27 -1.41
C TYR A 122 0.47 11.11 -0.15
N LEU A 123 0.56 10.54 1.06
CA LEU A 123 0.44 11.30 2.31
C LEU A 123 1.76 11.94 2.77
N ILE A 124 2.89 11.57 2.14
CA ILE A 124 4.24 12.02 2.53
C ILE A 124 4.99 12.70 1.37
N GLY A 125 4.26 13.26 0.41
CA GLY A 125 4.81 14.15 -0.61
C GLY A 125 5.18 13.49 -1.94
N ASN A 126 5.07 12.16 -2.08
CA ASN A 126 5.13 11.52 -3.39
C ASN A 126 3.70 11.45 -3.98
N LEU A 127 3.26 12.59 -4.51
CA LEU A 127 1.91 12.87 -4.96
C LEU A 127 1.92 13.29 -6.45
N PRO A 128 1.78 12.34 -7.39
CA PRO A 128 1.77 12.64 -8.82
C PRO A 128 0.50 13.38 -9.23
N HIS A 129 0.58 14.12 -10.33
CA HIS A 129 -0.58 14.78 -10.92
C HIS A 129 -1.39 13.84 -11.84
N PHE A 130 -2.62 14.26 -12.14
CA PHE A 130 -3.49 13.57 -13.10
C PHE A 130 -2.78 13.34 -14.44
N GLY A 131 -2.83 12.12 -14.94
CA GLY A 131 -2.25 11.70 -16.21
C GLY A 131 -0.74 11.40 -16.18
N GLU A 132 -0.03 11.71 -15.08
CA GLU A 132 1.40 11.41 -14.99
C GLU A 132 1.66 9.90 -14.93
N HIS A 133 2.72 9.45 -15.62
CA HIS A 133 3.17 8.07 -15.56
C HIS A 133 4.13 7.89 -14.38
N ILE A 134 3.89 6.86 -13.57
CA ILE A 134 4.69 6.51 -12.39
C ILE A 134 4.99 5.01 -12.39
N ALA A 135 5.95 4.57 -11.57
CA ALA A 135 6.22 3.15 -11.36
C ALA A 135 6.14 2.81 -9.87
N TRP A 136 4.95 2.46 -9.39
CA TRP A 136 4.70 2.14 -7.98
C TRP A 136 4.44 0.65 -7.78
N ALA A 137 4.92 0.09 -6.67
CA ALA A 137 4.90 -1.34 -6.43
C ALA A 137 3.89 -1.78 -5.35
N GLU A 138 3.52 -0.91 -4.41
CA GLU A 138 2.54 -1.25 -3.37
C GLU A 138 1.13 -1.30 -3.95
N SER A 139 0.46 -2.45 -3.81
CA SER A 139 -0.81 -2.72 -4.50
C SER A 139 -1.91 -1.71 -4.18
N SER A 140 -2.04 -1.31 -2.91
CA SER A 140 -3.02 -0.32 -2.48
C SER A 140 -2.68 1.09 -2.99
N ALA A 141 -1.39 1.44 -3.04
CA ALA A 141 -0.92 2.72 -3.52
C ALA A 141 -1.10 2.84 -5.04
N VAL A 142 -0.85 1.76 -5.80
CA VAL A 142 -1.10 1.69 -7.24
C VAL A 142 -2.58 1.87 -7.53
N CYS A 143 -3.46 1.16 -6.80
CA CYS A 143 -4.91 1.30 -6.95
C CYS A 143 -5.38 2.73 -6.68
N TYR A 144 -4.85 3.36 -5.61
CA TYR A 144 -5.12 4.76 -5.27
C TYR A 144 -4.58 5.74 -6.33
N ALA A 145 -3.35 5.54 -6.81
CA ALA A 145 -2.75 6.41 -7.81
C ALA A 145 -3.52 6.38 -9.13
N ASN A 146 -3.87 5.17 -9.60
CA ASN A 146 -4.64 5.01 -10.83
C ASN A 146 -6.05 5.62 -10.71
N SER A 147 -6.75 5.32 -9.63
CA SER A 147 -8.18 5.62 -9.53
C SER A 147 -8.44 7.01 -8.92
N VAL A 148 -7.77 7.34 -7.83
CA VAL A 148 -8.05 8.56 -7.05
C VAL A 148 -7.24 9.75 -7.54
N LEU A 149 -5.95 9.55 -7.87
CA LEU A 149 -5.10 10.62 -8.40
C LEU A 149 -5.22 10.75 -9.93
N GLY A 150 -5.65 9.70 -10.62
CA GLY A 150 -5.66 9.63 -12.09
C GLY A 150 -4.25 9.54 -12.69
N ALA A 151 -3.25 9.16 -11.90
CA ALA A 151 -1.93 8.83 -12.41
C ALA A 151 -1.95 7.47 -13.12
N ARG A 152 -0.86 7.09 -13.78
CA ARG A 152 -0.78 5.89 -14.61
C ARG A 152 0.35 4.99 -14.13
N SER A 153 0.00 3.84 -13.58
CA SER A 153 0.97 2.83 -13.13
C SER A 153 0.45 1.42 -13.38
N ASN A 154 1.34 0.53 -13.76
CA ASN A 154 1.12 -0.90 -13.55
C ASN A 154 1.42 -1.28 -12.08
N ARG A 155 1.07 -2.51 -11.70
CA ARG A 155 1.49 -3.08 -10.42
C ARG A 155 2.92 -3.58 -10.56
N GLU A 156 3.87 -2.72 -10.22
CA GLU A 156 5.30 -3.05 -10.34
C GLU A 156 5.75 -4.07 -9.28
N GLY A 157 6.75 -4.87 -9.61
CA GLY A 157 7.50 -5.66 -8.64
C GLY A 157 8.60 -4.82 -7.98
N GLY A 158 9.10 -5.24 -6.81
CA GLY A 158 10.24 -4.57 -6.16
C GLY A 158 11.43 -4.35 -7.10
N PRO A 159 11.90 -5.39 -7.83
CA PRO A 159 12.99 -5.24 -8.78
C PRO A 159 12.70 -4.33 -9.98
N SER A 160 11.47 -4.37 -10.53
CA SER A 160 11.10 -3.52 -11.67
C SER A 160 10.93 -2.05 -11.26
N ALA A 161 10.36 -1.79 -10.08
CA ALA A 161 10.27 -0.45 -9.52
C ALA A 161 11.66 0.13 -9.24
N LEU A 162 12.58 -0.63 -8.64
CA LEU A 162 13.96 -0.16 -8.48
C LEU A 162 14.62 0.09 -9.84
N ALA A 163 14.40 -0.79 -10.82
CA ALA A 163 14.91 -0.56 -12.17
C ALA A 163 14.36 0.75 -12.76
N ALA A 164 13.07 1.03 -12.61
CA ALA A 164 12.45 2.28 -13.04
C ALA A 164 13.02 3.51 -12.32
N ALA A 165 13.34 3.42 -11.03
CA ALA A 165 14.02 4.50 -10.31
C ALA A 165 15.40 4.81 -10.91
N LEU A 166 16.16 3.77 -11.25
CA LEU A 166 17.55 3.89 -11.73
C LEU A 166 17.66 4.33 -13.19
N THR A 167 16.61 4.13 -14.00
CA THR A 167 16.55 4.57 -15.41
C THR A 167 15.69 5.80 -15.63
N GLY A 168 14.74 6.11 -14.73
CA GLY A 168 13.70 7.12 -14.93
C GLY A 168 12.63 6.68 -15.94
N LEU A 169 12.53 5.39 -16.25
CA LEU A 169 11.69 4.84 -17.31
C LEU A 169 10.83 3.66 -16.83
N THR A 170 9.71 3.42 -17.49
CA THR A 170 8.94 2.17 -17.38
C THR A 170 8.44 1.72 -18.76
N PRO A 171 8.22 0.42 -19.03
CA PRO A 171 7.61 -0.02 -20.28
C PRO A 171 6.16 0.48 -20.41
N GLU A 172 5.80 0.97 -21.60
CA GLU A 172 4.45 1.45 -21.88
C GLU A 172 3.52 0.28 -22.23
N TYR A 173 2.85 -0.25 -21.22
CA TYR A 173 1.83 -1.30 -21.36
C TYR A 173 0.78 -1.17 -20.26
N GLY A 174 -0.27 -2.00 -20.33
CA GLY A 174 -1.27 -2.10 -19.27
C GLY A 174 -1.92 -0.74 -19.01
N TYR A 175 -1.96 -0.31 -17.75
CA TYR A 175 -2.68 0.90 -17.33
C TYR A 175 -1.96 2.21 -17.68
N HIS A 176 -0.82 2.16 -18.37
CA HIS A 176 -0.27 3.33 -19.06
C HIS A 176 -1.06 3.68 -20.33
N LEU A 177 -1.80 2.72 -20.90
CA LEU A 177 -2.56 2.84 -22.14
C LEU A 177 -4.04 3.11 -21.86
N ASP A 178 -4.67 4.03 -22.60
CA ASP A 178 -6.07 4.47 -22.38
C ASP A 178 -7.09 3.34 -22.58
N GLU A 179 -6.85 2.49 -23.57
CA GLU A 179 -7.71 1.36 -23.91
C GLU A 179 -7.85 0.36 -22.74
N ASN A 180 -6.80 0.19 -21.95
CA ASN A 180 -6.78 -0.73 -20.81
C ASN A 180 -7.38 -0.11 -19.54
N ARG A 181 -7.72 1.19 -19.58
CA ARG A 181 -8.35 1.92 -18.47
C ARG A 181 -9.87 1.95 -18.58
N GLN A 182 -10.44 1.48 -19.69
CA GLN A 182 -11.89 1.41 -19.87
C GLN A 182 -12.51 0.36 -18.92
N PRO A 183 -13.65 0.67 -18.29
CA PRO A 183 -14.32 -0.26 -17.39
C PRO A 183 -14.90 -1.46 -18.14
N SER A 184 -14.79 -2.64 -17.54
CA SER A 184 -15.37 -3.88 -18.08
C SER A 184 -16.76 -4.18 -17.52
N VAL A 185 -17.07 -3.65 -16.34
CA VAL A 185 -18.32 -3.89 -15.61
C VAL A 185 -18.74 -2.66 -14.83
N MET A 186 -20.06 -2.43 -14.78
CA MET A 186 -20.67 -1.42 -13.95
C MET A 186 -21.23 -2.07 -12.69
N VAL A 187 -20.97 -1.43 -11.54
CA VAL A 187 -21.28 -1.94 -10.22
C VAL A 187 -22.18 -0.94 -9.52
N GLU A 188 -23.43 -1.33 -9.26
CA GLU A 188 -24.36 -0.52 -8.46
C GLU A 188 -24.28 -0.94 -7.00
N LEU A 189 -23.94 0.00 -6.11
CA LEU A 189 -24.02 -0.21 -4.67
C LEU A 189 -25.48 -0.07 -4.21
N ALA A 190 -25.98 -1.08 -3.49
CA ALA A 190 -27.35 -1.08 -2.96
C ALA A 190 -27.43 -0.61 -1.49
N GLY A 191 -26.80 0.51 -1.12
CA GLY A 191 -26.77 0.98 0.27
C GLY A 191 -25.80 2.14 0.48
N ALA A 192 -25.55 2.48 1.73
CA ALA A 192 -24.58 3.50 2.11
C ALA A 192 -23.35 2.88 2.78
N LEU A 193 -22.19 3.48 2.54
CA LEU A 193 -20.94 3.19 3.26
C LEU A 193 -20.64 4.41 4.13
N VAL A 194 -20.40 4.21 5.41
CA VAL A 194 -20.24 5.30 6.39
C VAL A 194 -18.78 5.44 6.82
N GLU A 195 -18.11 4.31 7.06
CA GLU A 195 -16.80 4.28 7.72
C GLU A 195 -15.77 3.40 7.00
N ASN A 196 -14.50 3.48 7.41
CA ASN A 196 -13.40 2.74 6.78
C ASN A 196 -13.65 1.23 6.69
N SER A 197 -14.29 0.64 7.71
CA SER A 197 -14.59 -0.80 7.74
C SER A 197 -15.67 -1.18 6.71
N ASP A 198 -16.64 -0.29 6.42
CA ASP A 198 -17.64 -0.49 5.35
C ASP A 198 -16.96 -0.52 3.99
N PHE A 199 -16.10 0.47 3.71
CA PHE A 199 -15.33 0.53 2.45
C PHE A 199 -14.39 -0.66 2.30
N GLY A 200 -13.79 -1.12 3.41
CA GLY A 200 -12.99 -2.34 3.45
C GLY A 200 -13.81 -3.59 3.10
N ALA A 201 -14.95 -3.78 3.75
CA ALA A 201 -15.84 -4.91 3.49
C ALA A 201 -16.42 -4.88 2.06
N PHE A 202 -16.78 -3.70 1.56
CA PHE A 202 -17.23 -3.51 0.18
C PHE A 202 -16.13 -3.86 -0.83
N GLY A 203 -14.89 -3.42 -0.59
CA GLY A 203 -13.75 -3.78 -1.44
C GLY A 203 -13.51 -5.30 -1.51
N LYS A 204 -13.74 -6.02 -0.39
CA LYS A 204 -13.67 -7.49 -0.36
C LYS A 204 -14.81 -8.12 -1.16
N ALA A 205 -16.05 -7.74 -0.86
CA ALA A 205 -17.24 -8.27 -1.53
C ALA A 205 -17.15 -8.07 -3.06
N LEU A 206 -16.77 -6.87 -3.48
CA LEU A 206 -16.60 -6.57 -4.90
C LEU A 206 -15.42 -7.35 -5.50
N GLY A 207 -14.27 -7.39 -4.83
CA GLY A 207 -13.08 -8.11 -5.32
C GLY A 207 -13.37 -9.59 -5.58
N GLU A 208 -13.97 -10.27 -4.59
CA GLU A 208 -14.36 -11.68 -4.70
C GLU A 208 -15.43 -11.89 -5.78
N ARG A 209 -16.38 -10.94 -5.91
CA ARG A 209 -17.40 -11.01 -6.96
C ARG A 209 -16.78 -10.90 -8.35
N LEU A 210 -15.87 -9.96 -8.56
CA LEU A 210 -15.17 -9.78 -9.84
C LEU A 210 -14.39 -11.04 -10.24
N GLU A 211 -13.68 -11.65 -9.28
CA GLU A 211 -12.93 -12.88 -9.51
C GLU A 211 -13.86 -14.07 -9.80
N SER A 212 -14.89 -14.28 -8.97
CA SER A 212 -15.81 -15.42 -9.09
C SER A 212 -16.60 -15.45 -10.41
N ALA A 213 -16.85 -14.28 -10.99
CA ALA A 213 -17.68 -14.12 -12.19
C ALA A 213 -16.87 -13.73 -13.44
N ASP A 214 -15.53 -13.68 -13.34
CA ASP A 214 -14.60 -13.34 -14.43
C ASP A 214 -14.99 -12.03 -15.18
N LEU A 215 -15.38 -11.00 -14.42
CA LEU A 215 -16.00 -9.77 -14.97
C LEU A 215 -14.98 -8.71 -15.43
N GLY A 216 -13.71 -9.10 -15.59
CA GLY A 216 -12.60 -8.18 -15.83
C GLY A 216 -12.21 -7.38 -14.58
N ARG A 217 -11.18 -6.53 -14.72
CA ARG A 217 -10.47 -5.93 -13.57
C ARG A 217 -10.70 -4.43 -13.36
N VAL A 218 -11.54 -3.78 -14.18
CA VAL A 218 -11.80 -2.34 -14.06
C VAL A 218 -13.29 -2.09 -13.84
N PRO A 219 -13.75 -1.98 -12.58
CA PRO A 219 -15.15 -1.68 -12.29
C PRO A 219 -15.42 -0.17 -12.39
N LEU A 220 -16.60 0.19 -12.92
CA LEU A 220 -17.22 1.50 -12.78
C LEU A 220 -18.29 1.42 -11.68
N ILE A 221 -18.06 2.09 -10.56
CA ILE A 221 -18.85 2.00 -9.34
C ILE A 221 -19.81 3.19 -9.25
N LEU A 222 -21.08 2.90 -9.01
CA LEU A 222 -22.18 3.85 -8.86
C LEU A 222 -22.82 3.73 -7.47
N GLY A 223 -23.48 4.80 -7.02
CA GLY A 223 -24.24 4.80 -5.77
C GLY A 223 -23.42 5.11 -4.51
N ILE A 224 -22.25 5.74 -4.66
CA ILE A 224 -21.45 6.27 -3.54
C ILE A 224 -21.49 7.79 -3.62
N ASP A 225 -22.15 8.42 -2.65
CA ASP A 225 -22.36 9.87 -2.65
C ASP A 225 -21.08 10.66 -2.35
N SER A 226 -20.26 10.16 -1.42
CA SER A 226 -18.99 10.78 -1.03
C SER A 226 -18.04 9.76 -0.40
N ALA A 227 -16.74 10.05 -0.47
CA ALA A 227 -15.71 9.27 0.19
C ALA A 227 -14.56 10.18 0.63
N SER A 228 -14.10 10.02 1.87
CA SER A 228 -12.89 10.69 2.36
C SER A 228 -11.61 10.03 1.82
N VAL A 229 -10.46 10.66 2.04
CA VAL A 229 -9.15 10.07 1.75
C VAL A 229 -8.97 8.75 2.50
N GLU A 230 -9.41 8.70 3.75
CA GLU A 230 -9.38 7.53 4.64
C GLU A 230 -10.27 6.39 4.11
N ASN A 231 -11.46 6.71 3.62
CA ASN A 231 -12.35 5.73 3.00
C ASN A 231 -11.73 5.18 1.70
N LEU A 232 -11.21 6.05 0.85
CA LEU A 232 -10.62 5.67 -0.43
C LEU A 232 -9.36 4.82 -0.25
N LYS A 233 -8.48 5.14 0.72
CA LYS A 233 -7.31 4.29 1.00
C LYS A 233 -7.74 2.91 1.52
N SER A 234 -8.78 2.83 2.36
CA SER A 234 -9.31 1.56 2.87
C SER A 234 -9.88 0.70 1.74
N PHE A 235 -10.70 1.31 0.88
CA PHE A 235 -11.28 0.66 -0.29
C PHE A 235 -10.19 0.15 -1.26
N CYS A 236 -9.23 1.01 -1.63
CA CYS A 236 -8.12 0.64 -2.52
C CYS A 236 -7.32 -0.53 -1.94
N ALA A 237 -7.06 -0.53 -0.64
CA ALA A 237 -6.34 -1.59 0.03
C ALA A 237 -7.08 -2.92 0.01
N SER A 238 -8.38 -2.90 0.28
CA SER A 238 -9.21 -4.10 0.25
C SER A 238 -9.37 -4.65 -1.17
N LEU A 239 -9.81 -3.81 -2.12
CA LEU A 239 -10.06 -4.23 -3.49
C LEU A 239 -8.80 -4.78 -4.19
N ALA A 240 -7.64 -4.16 -3.96
CA ALA A 240 -6.37 -4.65 -4.50
C ALA A 240 -5.92 -5.98 -3.86
N THR A 241 -6.33 -6.27 -2.62
CA THR A 241 -5.98 -7.49 -1.89
C THR A 241 -6.88 -8.65 -2.29
N TYR A 242 -8.20 -8.43 -2.31
CA TYR A 242 -9.20 -9.47 -2.53
C TYR A 242 -9.59 -9.65 -4.00
N GLY A 243 -9.43 -8.62 -4.86
CA GLY A 243 -9.77 -8.70 -6.28
C GLY A 243 -8.58 -8.55 -7.22
N GLY A 244 -7.39 -8.25 -6.71
CA GLY A 244 -6.22 -7.97 -7.54
C GLY A 244 -6.39 -6.77 -8.48
N VAL A 245 -7.36 -5.89 -8.19
CA VAL A 245 -7.70 -4.71 -8.99
C VAL A 245 -6.69 -3.61 -8.74
N ALA A 246 -6.20 -2.98 -9.80
CA ALA A 246 -5.26 -1.87 -9.74
C ALA A 246 -5.84 -0.55 -10.27
N LEU A 247 -7.08 -0.56 -10.78
CA LEU A 247 -7.80 0.59 -11.29
C LEU A 247 -9.30 0.36 -11.16
N PHE A 248 -10.01 1.35 -10.63
CA PHE A 248 -11.47 1.45 -10.67
C PHE A 248 -11.88 2.87 -11.01
N HIS A 249 -13.14 3.03 -11.42
CA HIS A 249 -13.79 4.32 -11.55
C HIS A 249 -14.95 4.38 -10.55
N MET A 250 -15.14 5.53 -9.90
CA MET A 250 -16.24 5.79 -8.98
C MET A 250 -16.90 7.10 -9.40
N GLU A 251 -18.17 7.02 -9.79
CA GLU A 251 -18.92 8.16 -10.33
C GLU A 251 -18.95 9.33 -9.34
N GLY A 252 -18.69 10.54 -9.85
CA GLY A 252 -18.65 11.77 -9.04
C GLY A 252 -17.45 11.90 -8.10
N ILE A 253 -16.61 10.87 -7.96
CA ILE A 253 -15.51 10.83 -6.99
C ILE A 253 -14.14 10.75 -7.68
N THR A 254 -13.92 9.79 -8.58
CA THR A 254 -12.64 9.63 -9.27
C THR A 254 -12.57 10.47 -10.55
N PRO A 255 -11.42 11.10 -10.87
CA PRO A 255 -11.31 12.08 -11.95
C PRO A 255 -11.53 11.50 -13.36
N GLU A 256 -11.28 10.20 -13.58
CA GLU A 256 -11.49 9.55 -14.88
C GLU A 256 -12.93 9.06 -15.11
N ALA A 257 -13.78 9.02 -14.08
CA ALA A 257 -15.11 8.40 -14.18
C ALA A 257 -16.01 9.06 -15.25
N GLY A 258 -15.87 10.38 -15.47
CA GLY A 258 -16.61 11.11 -16.51
C GLY A 258 -16.01 10.99 -17.92
N GLN A 259 -14.84 10.36 -18.07
CA GLN A 259 -14.09 10.24 -19.32
C GLN A 259 -14.16 8.83 -19.91
N VAL A 260 -14.76 7.87 -19.19
CA VAL A 260 -14.85 6.48 -19.61
C VAL A 260 -16.22 6.14 -20.19
N SER A 261 -16.25 5.14 -21.07
CA SER A 261 -17.50 4.63 -21.62
C SER A 261 -18.15 3.64 -20.67
N PRO A 262 -19.44 3.83 -20.28
CA PRO A 262 -20.14 2.87 -19.43
C PRO A 262 -20.23 1.49 -20.10
N PRO A 263 -19.85 0.40 -19.41
CA PRO A 263 -19.91 -0.94 -19.98
C PRO A 263 -21.35 -1.46 -19.98
N ARG A 264 -21.62 -2.45 -20.84
CA ARG A 264 -22.95 -3.11 -20.90
C ARG A 264 -23.17 -4.04 -19.73
N GLN A 265 -22.11 -4.72 -19.26
CA GLN A 265 -22.18 -5.65 -18.15
C GLN A 265 -22.48 -4.88 -16.85
N ARG A 266 -23.50 -5.32 -16.12
CA ARG A 266 -23.94 -4.69 -14.87
C ARG A 266 -24.08 -5.74 -13.76
N ILE A 267 -23.60 -5.40 -12.58
CA ILE A 267 -23.84 -6.14 -11.34
C ILE A 267 -24.28 -5.19 -10.23
N LYS A 268 -24.94 -5.76 -9.23
CA LYS A 268 -25.35 -5.06 -8.01
C LYS A 268 -24.68 -5.73 -6.82
N ILE A 269 -24.10 -4.94 -5.92
CA ILE A 269 -23.58 -5.43 -4.64
C ILE A 269 -24.55 -5.00 -3.55
N SER A 270 -25.14 -5.99 -2.89
CA SER A 270 -26.11 -5.78 -1.82
C SER A 270 -25.45 -5.48 -0.46
N VAL A 271 -26.19 -4.82 0.44
CA VAL A 271 -25.75 -4.68 1.85
C VAL A 271 -25.48 -6.04 2.49
N ALA A 272 -26.27 -7.06 2.15
CA ALA A 272 -26.08 -8.42 2.65
C ALA A 272 -24.74 -9.02 2.22
N GLU A 273 -24.31 -8.81 0.97
CA GLU A 273 -22.99 -9.26 0.49
C GLU A 273 -21.85 -8.53 1.23
N ILE A 274 -22.00 -7.24 1.50
CA ILE A 274 -21.01 -6.45 2.26
C ILE A 274 -20.94 -6.95 3.71
N GLN A 275 -22.09 -7.24 4.31
CA GLN A 275 -22.15 -7.74 5.68
C GLN A 275 -21.54 -9.14 5.79
N LEU A 276 -21.80 -10.05 4.84
CA LEU A 276 -21.15 -11.36 4.78
C LEU A 276 -19.63 -11.23 4.60
N ALA A 277 -19.18 -10.30 3.76
CA ALA A 277 -17.76 -10.03 3.60
C ALA A 277 -17.12 -9.53 4.91
N ARG A 278 -17.79 -8.63 5.64
CA ARG A 278 -17.36 -8.18 6.98
C ARG A 278 -17.27 -9.33 7.98
N GLU A 279 -18.32 -10.14 8.07
CA GLU A 279 -18.38 -11.27 9.01
C GLU A 279 -17.28 -12.29 8.73
N SER A 280 -16.97 -12.55 7.46
CA SER A 280 -15.88 -13.46 7.07
C SER A 280 -14.47 -12.98 7.44
N LEU A 281 -14.32 -11.71 7.86
CA LEU A 281 -13.06 -11.13 8.33
C LEU A 281 -12.91 -11.20 9.86
N SER A 282 -13.85 -11.86 10.54
CA SER A 282 -13.88 -11.97 11.99
C SER A 282 -14.07 -13.42 12.41
N ASP A 283 -13.04 -14.02 13.02
CA ASP A 283 -13.04 -15.42 13.49
C ASP A 283 -12.54 -15.58 14.95
N ALA A 284 -12.33 -14.47 15.65
CA ALA A 284 -12.04 -14.43 17.09
C ALA A 284 -13.19 -13.80 17.91
N PRO A 285 -13.53 -14.35 19.09
CA PRO A 285 -14.34 -13.65 20.07
C PRO A 285 -13.50 -12.55 20.77
N SER A 286 -14.16 -11.47 21.21
CA SER A 286 -13.49 -10.30 21.83
C SER A 286 -12.48 -10.62 22.95
N PRO A 287 -12.75 -11.58 23.88
CA PRO A 287 -11.82 -11.89 24.97
C PRO A 287 -10.48 -12.49 24.51
N GLU A 288 -10.37 -12.98 23.27
CA GLU A 288 -9.13 -13.54 22.74
C GLU A 288 -8.22 -12.49 22.08
N ILE A 289 -8.71 -11.25 21.91
CA ILE A 289 -7.94 -10.16 21.30
C ILE A 289 -6.80 -9.75 22.23
N ASP A 290 -5.56 -10.01 21.82
CA ASP A 290 -4.33 -9.64 22.52
C ASP A 290 -3.51 -8.59 21.75
N PHE A 291 -3.84 -8.38 20.47
CA PHE A 291 -3.19 -7.40 19.61
C PHE A 291 -4.19 -6.51 18.88
N VAL A 292 -3.93 -5.21 18.88
CA VAL A 292 -4.72 -4.18 18.20
C VAL A 292 -3.80 -3.41 17.27
N SER A 293 -4.24 -3.15 16.03
CA SER A 293 -3.45 -2.34 15.10
C SER A 293 -4.32 -1.50 14.18
N LEU A 294 -4.01 -0.21 14.13
CA LEU A 294 -4.62 0.77 13.23
C LEU A 294 -3.55 1.35 12.29
N GLY A 295 -3.88 1.45 11.00
CA GLY A 295 -3.00 2.03 9.98
C GLY A 295 -2.54 1.07 8.90
N CYS A 296 -3.43 0.23 8.40
CA CYS A 296 -3.21 -0.57 7.20
C CYS A 296 -4.28 -0.24 6.13
N PRO A 297 -4.15 0.86 5.37
CA PRO A 297 -2.92 1.61 5.11
C PRO A 297 -2.56 2.65 6.17
N HIS A 298 -1.28 3.04 6.21
CA HIS A 298 -0.69 3.96 7.19
C HIS A 298 -1.59 5.16 7.48
N LEU A 299 -1.74 5.46 8.77
CA LEU A 299 -2.66 6.50 9.24
C LEU A 299 -2.27 7.88 8.73
N SER A 300 -3.29 8.67 8.40
CA SER A 300 -3.20 10.10 8.21
C SER A 300 -3.11 10.82 9.56
N ILE A 301 -2.76 12.10 9.53
CA ILE A 301 -2.73 12.91 10.75
C ILE A 301 -4.12 13.06 11.39
N LYS A 302 -5.20 13.03 10.58
CA LYS A 302 -6.58 13.12 11.08
C LYS A 302 -6.96 11.90 11.91
N GLU A 303 -6.58 10.71 11.44
CA GLU A 303 -6.83 9.47 12.18
C GLU A 303 -6.01 9.42 13.48
N ILE A 304 -4.75 9.89 13.47
CA ILE A 304 -3.93 9.98 14.69
C ILE A 304 -4.54 10.96 15.69
N ALA A 305 -5.03 12.12 15.23
CA ALA A 305 -5.74 13.08 16.09
C ALA A 305 -6.97 12.43 16.75
N ARG A 306 -7.76 11.67 15.97
CA ARG A 306 -8.93 10.96 16.49
C ARG A 306 -8.57 9.91 17.55
N ILE A 307 -7.50 9.15 17.36
CA ILE A 307 -7.02 8.19 18.36
C ILE A 307 -6.61 8.92 19.64
N ALA A 308 -5.89 10.04 19.52
CA ALA A 308 -5.50 10.83 20.69
C ALA A 308 -6.73 11.32 21.49
N GLU A 309 -7.78 11.80 20.82
CA GLU A 309 -9.05 12.17 21.47
C GLU A 309 -9.69 11.01 22.24
N LEU A 310 -9.75 9.83 21.62
CA LEU A 310 -10.37 8.63 22.20
C LEU A 310 -9.58 8.06 23.39
N LEU A 311 -8.26 8.28 23.42
CA LEU A 311 -7.37 7.78 24.48
C LEU A 311 -7.16 8.76 25.64
N VAL A 312 -7.73 9.98 25.60
CA VAL A 312 -7.64 10.93 26.72
C VAL A 312 -8.18 10.30 28.01
N GLY A 313 -7.31 10.20 29.01
CA GLY A 313 -7.65 9.65 30.34
C GLY A 313 -7.94 8.14 30.33
N LYS A 314 -7.52 7.43 29.28
CA LYS A 314 -7.65 5.97 29.16
C LYS A 314 -6.31 5.28 29.40
N THR A 315 -6.38 3.98 29.65
CA THR A 315 -5.22 3.09 29.71
C THR A 315 -5.50 1.91 28.81
N VAL A 316 -4.58 1.68 27.88
CA VAL A 316 -4.56 0.55 26.97
C VAL A 316 -4.12 -0.68 27.76
N THR A 317 -4.88 -1.76 27.63
CA THR A 317 -4.67 -3.04 28.34
C THR A 317 -4.08 -4.13 27.44
N LYS A 318 -4.08 -3.92 26.11
CA LYS A 318 -3.60 -4.85 25.08
C LYS A 318 -2.38 -4.30 24.34
N GLU A 319 -1.70 -5.12 23.53
CA GLU A 319 -0.66 -4.58 22.66
C GLU A 319 -1.33 -3.76 21.54
N PHE A 320 -1.15 -2.44 21.52
CA PHE A 320 -1.79 -1.56 20.53
C PHE A 320 -0.77 -0.80 19.68
N TRP A 321 -0.73 -1.09 18.38
CA TRP A 321 0.16 -0.43 17.43
C TRP A 321 -0.55 0.61 16.58
N ILE A 322 0.02 1.82 16.57
CA ILE A 322 -0.36 2.94 15.71
C ILE A 322 0.63 2.99 14.54
N THR A 323 0.23 2.55 13.35
CA THR A 323 1.12 2.43 12.20
C THR A 323 0.97 3.63 11.25
N THR A 324 2.05 4.36 11.02
CA THR A 324 2.07 5.56 10.19
C THR A 324 3.45 5.79 9.58
N ALA A 325 3.61 6.80 8.73
CA ALA A 325 4.92 7.19 8.20
C ALA A 325 5.64 8.17 9.16
N ARG A 326 6.98 8.17 9.18
CA ARG A 326 7.77 9.09 10.03
C ARG A 326 7.34 10.56 9.95
N PRO A 327 7.12 11.16 8.76
CA PRO A 327 6.76 12.57 8.67
C PRO A 327 5.41 12.86 9.32
N THR A 328 4.45 11.95 9.17
CA THR A 328 3.14 12.06 9.82
C THR A 328 3.29 11.96 11.34
N LYS A 329 4.11 11.03 11.85
CA LYS A 329 4.41 10.95 13.29
C LYS A 329 5.06 12.25 13.79
N GLN A 330 6.02 12.82 13.06
CA GLN A 330 6.67 14.08 13.44
C GLN A 330 5.68 15.25 13.52
N ILE A 331 4.67 15.28 12.65
CA ILE A 331 3.57 16.24 12.76
C ILE A 331 2.75 15.96 14.03
N ALA A 332 2.40 14.71 14.29
CA ALA A 332 1.66 14.30 15.49
C ALA A 332 2.41 14.63 16.79
N ASP A 333 3.74 14.48 16.81
CA ASP A 333 4.61 14.85 17.93
C ASP A 333 4.50 16.35 18.23
N ARG A 334 4.57 17.19 17.19
CA ARG A 334 4.42 18.65 17.33
C ARG A 334 3.04 19.08 17.80
N MET A 335 2.01 18.31 17.46
CA MET A 335 0.63 18.57 17.88
C MET A 335 0.32 18.03 19.29
N GLY A 336 1.23 17.26 19.90
CA GLY A 336 1.04 16.65 21.21
C GLY A 336 0.21 15.37 21.19
N TYR A 337 -0.24 14.89 20.02
CA TYR A 337 -1.05 13.68 19.89
C TYR A 337 -0.28 12.42 20.30
N THR A 338 0.99 12.33 19.89
CA THR A 338 1.84 11.20 20.23
C THR A 338 1.96 11.03 21.75
N ALA A 339 2.16 12.12 22.48
CA ALA A 339 2.31 12.09 23.93
C ALA A 339 1.05 11.53 24.62
N VAL A 340 -0.14 11.90 24.15
CA VAL A 340 -1.42 11.38 24.68
C VAL A 340 -1.54 9.87 24.43
N ILE A 341 -1.23 9.45 23.20
CA ILE A 341 -1.35 8.05 22.76
C ILE A 341 -0.36 7.15 23.50
N GLU A 342 0.90 7.57 23.61
CA GLU A 342 1.94 6.83 24.32
C GLU A 342 1.71 6.80 25.83
N ALA A 343 1.18 7.88 26.42
CA ALA A 343 0.81 7.91 27.83
C ALA A 343 -0.33 6.95 28.17
N ALA A 344 -1.23 6.69 27.22
CA ALA A 344 -2.26 5.67 27.37
C ALA A 344 -1.70 4.24 27.27
N GLY A 345 -0.48 4.05 26.72
CA GLY A 345 0.18 2.75 26.60
C GLY A 345 0.22 2.17 25.19
N ALA A 346 -0.34 2.86 24.19
CA ALA A 346 -0.20 2.47 22.78
C ALA A 346 1.21 2.80 22.26
N LYS A 347 1.65 2.07 21.23
CA LYS A 347 2.99 2.20 20.65
C LYS A 347 2.91 2.65 19.21
N PHE A 348 3.76 3.61 18.85
CA PHE A 348 3.95 3.94 17.44
C PHE A 348 4.83 2.90 16.76
N ALA A 349 4.37 2.47 15.61
CA ALA A 349 5.10 1.65 14.66
C ALA A 349 5.28 2.47 13.38
N ALA A 350 6.15 3.48 13.45
CA ALA A 350 6.38 4.38 12.34
C ALA A 350 7.29 3.74 11.29
N ASP A 351 6.98 3.94 10.01
CA ASP A 351 7.66 3.36 8.85
C ASP A 351 7.48 1.83 8.67
N THR A 352 6.63 1.20 9.48
CA THR A 352 6.35 -0.23 9.45
C THR A 352 4.88 -0.52 9.74
N CYS A 353 4.45 -1.77 9.57
CA CYS A 353 3.13 -2.20 10.01
C CYS A 353 3.11 -3.70 10.36
N CYS A 354 2.00 -4.15 10.95
CA CYS A 354 1.77 -5.56 11.32
C CYS A 354 1.87 -6.55 10.15
N VAL A 355 1.73 -6.08 8.90
CA VAL A 355 1.84 -6.91 7.69
C VAL A 355 3.30 -7.22 7.33
N VAL A 356 4.20 -6.26 7.52
CA VAL A 356 5.60 -6.36 7.05
C VAL A 356 6.59 -6.69 8.17
N ALA A 357 6.20 -6.44 9.42
CA ALA A 357 7.01 -6.75 10.59
C ALA A 357 7.13 -8.27 10.84
N PRO A 358 8.26 -8.76 11.37
CA PRO A 358 8.49 -10.18 11.65
C PRO A 358 7.80 -10.61 12.96
N ILE A 359 6.46 -10.67 12.95
CA ILE A 359 5.66 -10.87 14.17
C ILE A 359 4.94 -12.21 14.26
N GLN A 360 5.24 -13.14 13.36
CA GLN A 360 4.60 -14.46 13.33
C GLN A 360 4.74 -15.18 14.70
N GLY A 361 3.63 -15.71 15.20
CA GLY A 361 3.58 -16.43 16.48
C GLY A 361 3.63 -15.58 17.74
N ARG A 362 3.61 -14.23 17.63
CA ARG A 362 3.65 -13.34 18.81
C ARG A 362 2.29 -13.06 19.44
N PHE A 363 1.22 -13.18 18.66
CA PHE A 363 -0.14 -12.80 19.07
C PHE A 363 -1.12 -13.89 18.65
N ALA A 364 -2.24 -13.99 19.34
CA ALA A 364 -3.31 -14.94 19.06
C ALA A 364 -4.38 -14.34 18.14
N ALA A 365 -4.82 -13.11 18.41
CA ALA A 365 -5.90 -12.46 17.67
C ALA A 365 -5.68 -10.95 17.48
N LEU A 366 -5.85 -10.49 16.24
CA LEU A 366 -5.75 -9.09 15.84
C LEU A 366 -7.13 -8.44 15.74
N ALA A 367 -7.31 -7.28 16.38
CA ALA A 367 -8.39 -6.34 16.07
C ALA A 367 -7.90 -5.17 15.21
N THR A 368 -8.65 -4.81 14.17
CA THR A 368 -8.29 -3.75 13.21
C THR A 368 -9.51 -3.22 12.46
N ASP A 369 -9.39 -2.06 11.81
CA ASP A 369 -10.41 -1.49 10.92
C ASP A 369 -10.16 -1.83 9.44
N SER A 370 -9.14 -2.66 9.18
CA SER A 370 -8.65 -2.95 7.83
C SER A 370 -8.86 -4.39 7.40
N ALA A 371 -9.65 -4.57 6.34
CA ALA A 371 -9.80 -5.87 5.67
C ALA A 371 -8.45 -6.42 5.17
N LYS A 372 -7.56 -5.56 4.67
CA LYS A 372 -6.22 -5.95 4.23
C LYS A 372 -5.36 -6.44 5.40
N ALA A 373 -5.44 -5.79 6.55
CA ALA A 373 -4.74 -6.26 7.75
C ALA A 373 -5.25 -7.64 8.18
N CYS A 374 -6.57 -7.88 8.18
CA CYS A 374 -7.14 -9.20 8.44
C CYS A 374 -6.58 -10.27 7.50
N TYR A 375 -6.54 -10.01 6.19
CA TYR A 375 -5.97 -10.94 5.19
C TYR A 375 -4.56 -11.39 5.56
N TYR A 376 -3.66 -10.43 5.85
CA TYR A 376 -2.26 -10.72 6.11
C TYR A 376 -2.01 -11.25 7.53
N ALA A 377 -2.80 -10.82 8.52
CA ALA A 377 -2.76 -11.37 9.86
C ALA A 377 -3.08 -12.88 9.84
N TYR A 378 -4.11 -13.28 9.11
CA TYR A 378 -4.44 -14.69 8.92
C TYR A 378 -3.40 -15.40 8.04
N SER A 379 -3.17 -14.93 6.81
CA SER A 379 -2.38 -15.67 5.82
C SER A 379 -0.90 -15.79 6.19
N LYS A 380 -0.29 -14.72 6.71
CA LYS A 380 1.15 -14.66 7.05
C LYS A 380 1.43 -14.99 8.51
N ASN A 381 0.66 -14.43 9.44
CA ASN A 381 0.97 -14.54 10.87
C ASN A 381 0.17 -15.64 11.59
N LYS A 382 -0.87 -16.20 10.94
CA LYS A 382 -1.78 -17.21 11.51
C LYS A 382 -2.57 -16.73 12.73
N PHE A 383 -2.80 -15.43 12.82
CA PHE A 383 -3.65 -14.85 13.86
C PHE A 383 -5.11 -15.06 13.49
N LYS A 384 -5.96 -15.22 14.51
CA LYS A 384 -7.38 -14.90 14.36
C LYS A 384 -7.53 -13.39 14.16
N THR A 385 -8.67 -12.97 13.64
CA THR A 385 -8.92 -11.59 13.23
C THR A 385 -10.30 -11.13 13.66
N VAL A 386 -10.43 -9.83 13.90
CA VAL A 386 -11.70 -9.15 14.15
C VAL A 386 -11.67 -7.81 13.41
N LEU A 387 -12.60 -7.63 12.48
CA LEU A 387 -12.80 -6.35 11.79
C LEU A 387 -13.81 -5.51 12.58
N LEU A 388 -13.39 -4.34 13.06
CA LEU A 388 -14.25 -3.44 13.83
C LEU A 388 -14.22 -2.02 13.23
N PRO A 389 -15.23 -1.19 13.53
CA PRO A 389 -15.15 0.24 13.32
C PRO A 389 -13.95 0.88 13.99
N PHE A 390 -13.38 1.92 13.37
CA PHE A 390 -12.14 2.58 13.83
C PHE A 390 -12.17 2.93 15.32
N ASP A 391 -13.23 3.58 15.79
CA ASP A 391 -13.38 3.97 17.20
C ASP A 391 -13.55 2.75 18.13
N GLU A 392 -14.24 1.70 17.68
CA GLU A 392 -14.41 0.47 18.45
C GLU A 392 -13.10 -0.33 18.56
N VAL A 393 -12.21 -0.27 17.56
CA VAL A 393 -10.85 -0.81 17.67
C VAL A 393 -10.09 -0.14 18.81
N VAL A 394 -10.17 1.19 18.91
CA VAL A 394 -9.53 1.95 20.02
C VAL A 394 -10.15 1.57 21.36
N LYS A 395 -11.48 1.47 21.43
CA LYS A 395 -12.18 1.09 22.66
C LYS A 395 -11.79 -0.31 23.14
N VAL A 396 -11.78 -1.30 22.25
CA VAL A 396 -11.37 -2.67 22.55
C VAL A 396 -9.92 -2.74 23.04
N SER A 397 -9.04 -1.80 22.65
CA SER A 397 -7.68 -1.75 23.18
C SER A 397 -7.58 -1.44 24.69
N CYS A 398 -8.64 -0.87 25.27
CA CYS A 398 -8.71 -0.43 26.67
C CYS A 398 -9.58 -1.34 27.56
N GLU A 399 -10.28 -2.31 26.97
CA GLU A 399 -11.08 -3.33 27.65
C GLU A 399 -10.23 -4.56 27.94
#